data_AF-A0A842QVQ4-F1
#
_entry.id   AF-A0A842QVQ4-F1
#
_cell.length_a   1.000
_cell.length_b   1.000
_cell.length_c   1.000
_cell.angle_alpha   90.00
_cell.angle_beta   90.00
_cell.angle_gamma   90.00
#
_symmetry.space_group_name_H-M   'P 1'
#
loop_
_entity.id
_entity.type
_entity.pdbx_description
1 polymer ?
#
loop_
_entity_poly.entity_id
_entity_poly.type
_entity_poly.pdbx_seq_one_letter_code
_entity_poly.pdbx_strand_id
1 'polypeptide(L)'
;MSDHPYKERYEKSKKAEIMNLASRACEKLGIKENCWDTILETRDIFWEAMPGKTKLRGPAIMAEVLIFHSMRCNGLPINPEEFTHHAPVPGVPMRKRPWLLAYKDHLPREMIARTAGNPGIYLENIMTDQAYSNGFKRDARAILNWLGEITGGFHPRVHAACAAFLAYKLHDLRHPSLCSTLERCGVLHPATVHNAVHRLLARQGMNLEHLLSGFRMSKDPTRIRIPITVES
;
A
#
# COMPACT_ATOMS: atom_id res chain seq x y z
N MET A 1 20.25 -32.43 21.80
CA MET A 1 19.02 -32.43 20.97
C MET A 1 19.39 -33.13 19.68
N SER A 2 18.77 -34.27 19.37
CA SER A 2 19.15 -35.10 18.23
C SER A 2 18.62 -34.50 16.92
N ASP A 3 19.54 -34.14 16.02
CA ASP A 3 19.21 -33.80 14.62
C ASP A 3 18.85 -35.07 13.87
N HIS A 4 17.56 -35.41 13.95
CA HIS A 4 17.02 -36.56 13.26
C HIS A 4 16.97 -36.25 11.75
N PRO A 5 17.56 -37.08 10.87
CA PRO A 5 17.64 -36.82 9.42
C PRO A 5 16.28 -36.64 8.71
N TYR A 6 15.19 -37.08 9.34
CA TYR A 6 13.83 -36.85 8.87
C TYR A 6 13.38 -35.39 9.01
N LYS A 7 13.90 -34.67 10.01
CA LYS A 7 13.58 -33.25 10.23
C LYS A 7 14.07 -32.41 9.05
N GLU A 8 15.32 -32.59 8.64
CA GLU A 8 15.91 -31.84 7.53
C GLU A 8 15.20 -32.12 6.18
N ARG A 9 14.91 -33.40 5.89
CA ARG A 9 14.12 -33.77 4.69
C ARG A 9 12.72 -33.16 4.70
N TYR A 10 12.06 -33.18 5.86
CA TYR A 10 10.72 -32.62 6.03
C TYR A 10 10.69 -31.11 5.82
N GLU A 11 11.67 -30.39 6.37
CA GLU A 11 11.80 -28.95 6.21
C GLU A 11 12.08 -28.56 4.75
N LYS A 12 12.96 -29.31 4.07
CA LYS A 12 13.23 -29.12 2.62
C LYS A 12 11.97 -29.31 1.77
N SER A 13 11.19 -30.35 2.05
CA SER A 13 9.93 -30.64 1.36
C SER A 13 8.90 -29.52 1.56
N LYS A 14 8.73 -29.04 2.79
CA LYS A 14 7.80 -27.94 3.10
C LYS A 14 8.20 -26.61 2.47
N LYS A 15 9.48 -26.25 2.53
CA LYS A 15 9.99 -25.04 1.85
C LYS A 15 9.71 -25.12 0.34
N ALA A 16 9.92 -26.28 -0.29
CA ALA A 16 9.59 -26.48 -1.70
C ALA A 16 8.09 -26.32 -1.99
N GLU A 17 7.22 -26.87 -1.15
CA GLU A 17 5.77 -26.70 -1.27
C GLU A 17 5.35 -25.22 -1.19
N ILE A 18 5.88 -24.48 -0.20
CA ILE A 18 5.64 -23.03 -0.05
C ILE A 18 6.02 -22.28 -1.33
N MET A 19 7.21 -22.56 -1.87
CA MET A 19 7.69 -21.86 -3.07
C MET A 19 6.86 -22.20 -4.31
N ASN A 20 6.42 -23.45 -4.45
CA ASN A 20 5.53 -23.85 -5.55
C ASN A 20 4.17 -23.15 -5.47
N LEU A 21 3.59 -23.03 -4.27
CA LEU A 21 2.36 -22.29 -4.06
C LEU A 21 2.54 -20.79 -4.34
N ALA A 22 3.66 -20.21 -3.87
CA ALA A 22 3.97 -18.81 -4.09
C ALA A 22 4.13 -18.49 -5.59
N SER A 23 4.90 -19.31 -6.30
CA SER A 23 5.16 -19.17 -7.75
C SER A 23 3.86 -19.17 -8.55
N ARG A 24 2.98 -20.16 -8.35
CA ARG A 24 1.69 -20.25 -9.05
C ARG A 24 0.77 -19.06 -8.79
N ALA A 25 0.75 -18.56 -7.55
CA ALA A 25 -0.07 -17.41 -7.21
C ALA A 25 0.53 -16.10 -7.77
N CYS A 26 1.86 -15.96 -7.78
CA CYS A 26 2.53 -14.83 -8.44
C CYS A 26 2.20 -14.76 -9.93
N GLU A 27 2.24 -15.89 -10.63
CA GLU A 27 1.88 -15.97 -12.06
C GLU A 27 0.44 -15.47 -12.30
N LYS A 28 -0.52 -15.98 -11.52
CA LYS A 28 -1.93 -15.58 -11.63
C LYS A 28 -2.20 -14.13 -11.25
N LEU A 29 -1.43 -13.59 -10.30
CA LEU A 29 -1.53 -12.21 -9.85
C LEU A 29 -0.71 -11.24 -10.70
N GLY A 30 -0.03 -11.71 -11.76
CA GLY A 30 0.83 -10.88 -12.60
C GLY A 30 2.01 -10.25 -11.86
N ILE A 31 2.51 -10.90 -10.81
CA ILE A 31 3.59 -10.40 -9.98
C ILE A 31 4.92 -10.58 -10.72
N LYS A 32 5.67 -9.48 -10.85
CA LYS A 32 6.94 -9.39 -11.60
C LYS A 32 8.11 -10.04 -10.84
N GLU A 33 9.17 -10.37 -11.58
CA GLU A 33 10.38 -11.03 -11.05
C GLU A 33 11.04 -10.30 -9.88
N ASN A 34 11.01 -8.96 -9.84
CA ASN A 34 11.58 -8.17 -8.73
C ASN A 34 10.92 -8.47 -7.37
N CYS A 35 9.68 -8.98 -7.37
CA CYS A 35 8.99 -9.40 -6.16
C CYS A 35 9.48 -10.77 -5.68
N TRP A 36 10.08 -11.57 -6.56
CA TRP A 36 10.58 -12.91 -6.24
C TRP A 36 11.78 -12.84 -5.30
N ASP A 37 12.69 -11.88 -5.51
CA ASP A 37 13.84 -11.66 -4.63
C ASP A 37 13.40 -11.35 -3.20
N THR A 38 12.36 -10.51 -3.04
CA THR A 38 11.79 -10.22 -1.72
C THR A 38 11.15 -11.46 -1.09
N ILE A 39 10.49 -12.32 -1.88
CA ILE A 39 9.93 -13.58 -1.39
C ILE A 39 11.03 -14.49 -0.87
N LEU A 40 12.13 -14.63 -1.61
CA LEU A 40 13.27 -15.47 -1.23
C LEU A 40 13.95 -14.95 0.04
N GLU A 41 14.23 -13.64 0.11
CA GLU A 41 14.79 -12.97 1.28
C GLU A 41 13.90 -13.19 2.51
N THR A 42 12.60 -12.98 2.37
CA THR A 42 11.64 -13.06 3.49
C THR A 42 11.40 -14.49 3.94
N ARG A 43 11.45 -15.47 3.03
CA ARG A 43 11.15 -16.87 3.34
C ARG A 43 12.01 -17.39 4.48
N ASP A 44 13.32 -17.24 4.37
CA ASP A 44 14.24 -17.87 5.32
C ASP A 44 14.18 -17.19 6.68
N ILE A 45 14.18 -15.86 6.70
CA ILE A 45 14.00 -15.05 7.92
C ILE A 45 12.68 -15.41 8.61
N PHE A 46 11.59 -15.45 7.86
CA PHE A 46 10.27 -15.76 8.40
C PHE A 46 10.18 -17.21 8.89
N TRP A 47 10.78 -18.16 8.18
CA TRP A 47 10.82 -19.57 8.59
C TRP A 47 11.53 -19.76 9.93
N GLU A 48 12.67 -19.07 10.12
CA GLU A 48 13.50 -19.13 11.32
C GLU A 48 12.86 -18.43 12.52
N ALA A 49 12.26 -17.26 12.30
CA ALA A 49 11.66 -16.44 13.36
C ALA A 49 10.36 -17.04 13.95
N MET A 50 9.75 -18.01 13.27
CA MET A 50 8.43 -18.53 13.61
C MET A 50 8.48 -19.70 14.59
N PRO A 51 7.76 -19.63 15.74
CA PRO A 51 7.74 -20.74 16.70
C PRO A 51 7.19 -22.03 16.09
N GLY A 52 7.65 -23.18 16.58
CA GLY A 52 7.08 -24.48 16.22
C GLY A 52 5.60 -24.54 16.63
N LYS A 53 4.73 -24.99 15.71
CA LYS A 53 3.26 -25.15 15.89
C LYS A 53 2.38 -23.89 15.76
N THR A 54 2.82 -22.85 15.05
CA THR A 54 1.91 -21.74 14.67
C THR A 54 1.05 -22.09 13.45
N LYS A 55 -0.17 -21.54 13.35
CA LYS A 55 -0.97 -21.60 12.11
C LYS A 55 -0.24 -21.00 10.91
N LEU A 56 0.67 -20.06 11.17
CA LEU A 56 1.50 -19.40 10.16
C LEU A 56 2.52 -20.37 9.50
N ARG A 57 2.83 -21.53 10.10
CA ARG A 57 3.70 -22.57 9.49
C ARG A 57 2.98 -23.46 8.47
N GLY A 58 1.69 -23.25 8.24
CA GLY A 58 0.98 -23.91 7.16
C GLY A 58 1.54 -23.46 5.80
N PRO A 59 1.91 -24.37 4.88
CA PRO A 59 2.54 -24.01 3.61
C PRO A 59 1.78 -22.95 2.80
N ALA A 60 0.45 -23.08 2.69
CA ALA A 60 -0.39 -22.11 2.01
C ALA A 60 -0.41 -20.74 2.70
N ILE A 61 -0.57 -20.70 4.03
CA ILE A 61 -0.59 -19.43 4.79
C ILE A 61 0.76 -18.73 4.65
N MET A 62 1.87 -19.46 4.76
CA MET A 62 3.20 -18.90 4.63
C MET A 62 3.44 -18.36 3.21
N ALA A 63 3.12 -19.15 2.18
CA ALA A 63 3.23 -18.70 0.79
C ALA A 63 2.45 -17.40 0.56
N GLU A 64 1.24 -17.32 1.08
CA GLU A 64 0.40 -16.13 0.97
C GLU A 64 0.96 -14.92 1.71
N VAL A 65 1.51 -15.11 2.92
CA VAL A 65 2.20 -14.05 3.67
C VAL A 65 3.40 -13.53 2.88
N LEU A 66 4.20 -14.42 2.28
CA LEU A 66 5.37 -14.03 1.49
C LEU A 66 4.98 -13.21 0.26
N ILE A 67 3.93 -13.64 -0.46
CA ILE A 67 3.39 -12.89 -1.60
C ILE A 67 2.89 -11.52 -1.14
N PHE A 68 2.05 -11.50 -0.11
CA PHE A 68 1.48 -10.26 0.42
C PHE A 68 2.59 -9.30 0.87
N HIS A 69 3.57 -9.77 1.64
CA HIS A 69 4.69 -8.98 2.09
C HIS A 69 5.49 -8.41 0.90
N SER A 70 5.80 -9.25 -0.09
CA SER A 70 6.55 -8.83 -1.28
C SER A 70 5.81 -7.78 -2.09
N MET A 71 4.50 -7.96 -2.33
CA MET A 71 3.67 -6.94 -2.98
C MET A 71 3.73 -5.62 -2.21
N ARG A 72 3.67 -5.66 -0.88
CA ARG A 72 3.76 -4.45 -0.03
C ARG A 72 5.13 -3.78 -0.10
N CYS A 73 6.23 -4.54 -0.05
CA CYS A 73 7.59 -4.01 -0.15
C CYS A 73 7.88 -3.39 -1.52
N ASN A 74 7.31 -3.96 -2.59
CA ASN A 74 7.43 -3.46 -3.95
C ASN A 74 6.35 -2.43 -4.32
N GLY A 75 5.51 -2.04 -3.36
CA GLY A 75 4.44 -1.07 -3.56
C GLY A 75 3.33 -1.51 -4.51
N LEU A 76 3.24 -2.79 -4.85
CA LEU A 76 2.21 -3.29 -5.74
C LEU A 76 0.83 -3.11 -5.10
N PRO A 77 -0.15 -2.55 -5.83
CA PRO A 77 -1.52 -2.49 -5.36
C PRO A 77 -2.07 -3.90 -5.17
N ILE A 78 -2.88 -4.08 -4.13
CA ILE A 78 -3.52 -5.37 -3.83
C ILE A 78 -5.00 -5.19 -4.11
N ASN A 79 -5.48 -5.77 -5.20
CA ASN A 79 -6.90 -5.93 -5.46
C ASN A 79 -7.46 -7.03 -4.53
N PRO A 80 -8.37 -6.72 -3.58
CA PRO A 80 -8.87 -7.70 -2.63
C PRO A 80 -9.57 -8.90 -3.27
N GLU A 81 -10.25 -8.70 -4.40
CA GLU A 81 -11.03 -9.75 -5.08
C GLU A 81 -10.11 -10.72 -5.82
N GLU A 82 -9.22 -10.19 -6.66
CA GLU A 82 -8.21 -10.98 -7.36
C GLU A 82 -7.29 -11.70 -6.38
N PHE A 83 -6.83 -11.01 -5.33
CA PHE A 83 -6.01 -11.63 -4.29
C PHE A 83 -6.78 -12.74 -3.58
N THR A 84 -8.04 -12.53 -3.22
CA THR A 84 -8.85 -13.57 -2.57
C THR A 84 -9.06 -14.80 -3.44
N HIS A 85 -9.15 -14.60 -4.76
CA HIS A 85 -9.39 -15.67 -5.73
C HIS A 85 -8.12 -16.46 -6.08
N HIS A 86 -6.97 -15.78 -6.19
CA HIS A 86 -5.71 -16.38 -6.67
C HIS A 86 -4.68 -16.67 -5.57
N ALA A 87 -4.89 -16.18 -4.34
CA ALA A 87 -3.97 -16.45 -3.24
C ALA A 87 -3.94 -17.94 -2.84
N PRO A 88 -2.83 -18.41 -2.23
CA PRO A 88 -2.70 -19.80 -1.78
C PRO A 88 -3.78 -20.29 -0.80
N VAL A 89 -4.43 -19.40 -0.04
CA VAL A 89 -5.66 -19.71 0.72
C VAL A 89 -6.87 -19.10 -0.02
N PRO A 90 -7.48 -19.80 -0.98
CA PRO A 90 -8.58 -19.25 -1.77
C PRO A 90 -9.88 -19.12 -0.96
N GLY A 91 -10.77 -18.22 -1.38
CA GLY A 91 -12.15 -18.14 -0.88
C GLY A 91 -12.33 -17.51 0.50
N VAL A 92 -11.23 -17.18 1.20
CA VAL A 92 -11.29 -16.43 2.47
C VAL A 92 -11.27 -14.92 2.18
N PRO A 93 -12.29 -14.13 2.54
CA PRO A 93 -12.23 -12.67 2.34
C PRO A 93 -11.06 -12.03 3.07
N MET A 94 -10.44 -10.98 2.51
CA MET A 94 -9.29 -10.27 3.12
C MET A 94 -9.46 -9.93 4.61
N ARG A 95 -10.65 -9.48 5.03
CA ARG A 95 -10.95 -9.16 6.44
C ARG A 95 -10.85 -10.35 7.41
N LYS A 96 -10.91 -11.59 6.90
CA LYS A 96 -10.81 -12.84 7.67
C LYS A 96 -9.42 -13.48 7.60
N ARG A 97 -8.39 -12.73 7.15
CA ARG A 97 -7.00 -13.19 7.01
C ARG A 97 -6.08 -12.53 8.05
N PRO A 98 -6.26 -12.79 9.37
CA PRO A 98 -5.46 -12.13 10.41
C PRO A 98 -3.95 -12.42 10.31
N TRP A 99 -3.56 -13.52 9.66
CA TRP A 99 -2.16 -13.86 9.42
C TRP A 99 -1.41 -12.84 8.56
N LEU A 100 -2.11 -12.10 7.68
CA LEU A 100 -1.53 -11.04 6.87
C LEU A 100 -1.12 -9.81 7.69
N LEU A 101 -1.49 -9.76 8.97
CA LEU A 101 -1.04 -8.72 9.90
C LEU A 101 -0.02 -9.29 10.90
N ALA A 102 -0.26 -10.50 11.40
CA ALA A 102 0.57 -11.15 12.42
C ALA A 102 2.00 -11.44 11.97
N TYR A 103 2.27 -11.55 10.66
CA TYR A 103 3.63 -11.85 10.19
C TYR A 103 4.66 -10.78 10.58
N LYS A 104 4.21 -9.52 10.79
CA LYS A 104 5.07 -8.40 11.17
C LYS A 104 5.72 -8.61 12.53
N ASP A 105 5.10 -9.38 13.41
CA ASP A 105 5.67 -9.67 14.74
C ASP A 105 6.90 -10.58 14.67
N HIS A 106 7.19 -11.14 13.48
CA HIS A 106 8.25 -12.11 13.24
C HIS A 106 9.30 -11.63 12.22
N LEU A 107 9.24 -10.38 11.75
CA LEU A 107 10.22 -9.84 10.82
C LEU A 107 11.07 -8.72 11.45
N PRO A 108 12.31 -8.50 10.98
CA PRO A 108 13.10 -7.33 11.35
C PRO A 108 12.37 -6.03 11.02
N ARG A 109 12.60 -5.00 11.85
CA ARG A 109 11.91 -3.70 11.73
C ARG A 109 12.15 -3.04 10.39
N GLU A 110 13.35 -3.21 9.84
CA GLU A 110 13.78 -2.68 8.55
C GLU A 110 12.95 -3.28 7.41
N MET A 111 12.68 -4.60 7.46
CA MET A 111 11.83 -5.26 6.49
C MET A 111 10.38 -4.79 6.58
N ILE A 112 9.87 -4.60 7.80
CA ILE A 112 8.52 -4.08 8.02
C ILE A 112 8.40 -2.64 7.55
N ALA A 113 9.44 -1.83 7.74
CA ALA A 113 9.47 -0.44 7.26
C ALA A 113 9.32 -0.36 5.74
N ARG A 114 9.86 -1.33 4.97
CA ARG A 114 9.62 -1.43 3.52
C ARG A 114 8.13 -1.64 3.16
N THR A 115 7.33 -2.18 4.07
CA THR A 115 5.88 -2.37 3.88
C THR A 115 5.05 -1.12 4.18
N ALA A 116 5.66 -0.11 4.81
CA ALA A 116 5.09 1.22 4.94
C ALA A 116 5.03 1.82 3.54
N GLY A 117 3.90 1.54 2.85
CA GLY A 117 3.77 1.82 1.43
C GLY A 117 4.12 3.26 1.08
N ASN A 118 4.59 3.48 -0.13
CA ASN A 118 4.87 4.83 -0.60
C ASN A 118 3.56 5.46 -1.12
N PRO A 119 3.10 6.61 -0.56
CA PRO A 119 1.91 7.30 -1.05
C PRO A 119 1.96 7.56 -2.57
N GLY A 120 3.15 7.82 -3.13
CA GLY A 120 3.36 8.05 -4.55
C GLY A 120 2.94 6.86 -5.42
N ILE A 121 3.20 5.62 -4.98
CA ILE A 121 2.85 4.44 -5.77
C ILE A 121 1.32 4.27 -5.85
N TYR A 122 0.63 4.51 -4.74
CA TYR A 122 -0.84 4.53 -4.74
C TYR A 122 -1.40 5.66 -5.62
N LEU A 123 -0.75 6.82 -5.62
CA LEU A 123 -1.16 7.94 -6.47
C LEU A 123 -0.97 7.64 -7.96
N GLU A 124 0.16 7.04 -8.35
CA GLU A 124 0.37 6.63 -9.75
C GLU A 124 -0.67 5.61 -10.20
N ASN A 125 -1.05 4.66 -9.33
CA ASN A 125 -2.14 3.72 -9.63
C ASN A 125 -3.47 4.42 -9.89
N ILE A 126 -3.81 5.48 -9.14
CA ILE A 126 -4.99 6.30 -9.44
C ILE A 126 -4.87 6.92 -10.84
N MET A 127 -3.70 7.47 -11.16
CA MET A 127 -3.42 8.24 -12.37
C MET A 127 -3.13 7.38 -13.62
N THR A 128 -3.21 6.05 -13.51
CA THR A 128 -3.11 5.13 -14.66
C THR A 128 -4.23 5.36 -15.67
N ASP A 129 -5.36 5.95 -15.25
CA ASP A 129 -6.43 6.33 -16.15
C ASP A 129 -5.94 7.37 -17.18
N GLN A 130 -6.18 7.07 -18.46
CA GLN A 130 -5.87 7.98 -19.55
C GLN A 130 -6.80 9.20 -19.56
N ALA A 131 -7.93 9.14 -18.86
CA ALA A 131 -8.86 10.28 -18.73
C ALA A 131 -8.26 11.47 -17.96
N TYR A 132 -7.20 11.28 -17.17
CA TYR A 132 -6.57 12.38 -16.44
C TYR A 132 -5.56 13.15 -17.30
N SER A 133 -5.73 14.47 -17.34
CA SER A 133 -4.81 15.37 -18.02
C SER A 133 -3.42 15.39 -17.37
N ASN A 134 -2.39 15.77 -18.14
CA ASN A 134 -1.05 15.97 -17.60
C ASN A 134 -1.02 17.05 -16.50
N GLY A 135 -1.89 18.05 -16.58
CA GLY A 135 -2.07 19.08 -15.56
C GLY A 135 -2.54 18.49 -14.23
N PHE A 136 -3.57 17.63 -14.27
CA PHE A 136 -4.04 16.92 -13.08
C PHE A 136 -2.92 16.07 -12.46
N LYS A 137 -2.20 15.29 -13.28
CA LYS A 137 -1.14 14.40 -12.79
C LYS A 137 0.01 15.18 -12.14
N ARG A 138 0.40 16.30 -12.74
CA ARG A 138 1.41 17.20 -12.18
C ARG A 138 0.97 17.76 -10.83
N ASP A 139 -0.24 18.31 -10.75
CA ASP A 139 -0.72 18.97 -9.55
C ASP A 139 -0.98 17.97 -8.42
N ALA A 140 -1.47 16.77 -8.73
CA ALA A 140 -1.63 15.69 -7.75
C ALA A 140 -0.30 15.28 -7.10
N ARG A 141 0.79 15.19 -7.88
CA ARG A 141 2.14 14.92 -7.34
C ARG A 141 2.66 16.06 -6.48
N ALA A 142 2.43 17.30 -6.91
CA ALA A 142 2.81 18.48 -6.15
C ALA A 142 2.09 18.54 -4.79
N ILE A 143 0.77 18.28 -4.78
CA ILE A 143 -0.03 18.19 -3.56
C ILE A 143 0.48 17.05 -2.68
N LEU A 144 0.82 15.90 -3.24
CA LEU A 144 1.35 14.78 -2.47
C LEU A 144 2.66 15.13 -1.76
N ASN A 145 3.57 15.80 -2.45
CA ASN A 145 4.84 16.25 -1.85
C ASN A 145 4.58 17.23 -0.70
N TRP A 146 3.73 18.22 -0.92
CA TRP A 146 3.32 19.17 0.11
C TRP A 146 2.68 18.47 1.32
N LEU A 147 1.77 17.53 1.07
CA LEU A 147 1.15 16.73 2.13
C LEU A 147 2.21 15.91 2.91
N GLY A 148 3.26 15.42 2.26
CA GLY A 148 4.37 14.70 2.91
C GLY A 148 5.11 15.52 3.97
N GLU A 149 5.15 16.84 3.82
CA GLU A 149 5.77 17.75 4.80
C GLU A 149 4.89 17.96 6.05
N ILE A 150 3.58 17.72 5.96
CA ILE A 150 2.61 18.04 7.03
C ILE A 150 1.81 16.85 7.58
N THR A 151 1.78 15.71 6.87
CA THR A 151 0.97 14.52 7.22
C THR A 151 1.75 13.51 8.06
N GLY A 152 2.12 13.89 9.28
CA GLY A 152 2.58 12.90 10.27
C GLY A 152 1.46 11.93 10.63
N GLY A 153 1.55 10.66 10.19
CA GLY A 153 0.75 9.55 10.74
C GLY A 153 -0.45 9.06 9.94
N PHE A 154 -0.72 9.54 8.73
CA PHE A 154 -1.74 8.90 7.87
C PHE A 154 -1.22 7.67 7.16
N HIS A 155 -2.11 6.68 6.95
CA HIS A 155 -1.78 5.53 6.12
C HIS A 155 -1.51 6.00 4.66
N PRO A 156 -0.46 5.49 3.98
CA PRO A 156 -0.05 5.93 2.65
C PRO A 156 -1.16 6.02 1.59
N ARG A 157 -2.06 5.02 1.55
CA ARG A 157 -3.26 5.05 0.67
C ARG A 157 -4.17 6.26 0.91
N VAL A 158 -4.35 6.67 2.17
CA VAL A 158 -5.20 7.81 2.54
C VAL A 158 -4.51 9.09 2.14
N HIS A 159 -3.19 9.15 2.29
CA HIS A 159 -2.37 10.27 1.85
C HIS A 159 -2.45 10.45 0.32
N ALA A 160 -2.26 9.38 -0.46
CA ALA A 160 -2.44 9.38 -1.91
C ALA A 160 -3.86 9.81 -2.34
N ALA A 161 -4.88 9.27 -1.67
CA ALA A 161 -6.27 9.62 -1.88
C ALA A 161 -6.57 11.11 -1.60
N CYS A 162 -5.98 11.69 -0.55
CA CYS A 162 -6.10 13.12 -0.25
C CYS A 162 -5.49 13.98 -1.36
N ALA A 163 -4.31 13.60 -1.87
CA ALA A 163 -3.66 14.31 -2.97
C ALA A 163 -4.52 14.29 -4.24
N ALA A 164 -5.03 13.13 -4.63
CA ALA A 164 -5.91 13.00 -5.78
C ALA A 164 -7.24 13.76 -5.61
N PHE A 165 -7.84 13.73 -4.41
CA PHE A 165 -9.06 14.49 -4.10
C PHE A 165 -8.85 15.99 -4.26
N LEU A 166 -7.76 16.53 -3.73
CA LEU A 166 -7.45 17.96 -3.84
C LEU A 166 -7.16 18.37 -5.28
N ALA A 167 -6.44 17.55 -6.04
CA ALA A 167 -6.24 17.76 -7.47
C ALA A 167 -7.57 17.73 -8.24
N TYR A 168 -8.48 16.84 -7.87
CA TYR A 168 -9.81 16.77 -8.48
C TYR A 168 -10.61 18.05 -8.27
N LYS A 169 -10.55 18.61 -7.07
CA LYS A 169 -11.18 19.91 -6.73
C LYS A 169 -10.51 21.09 -7.45
N LEU A 170 -9.21 21.01 -7.73
CA LEU A 170 -8.48 22.04 -8.45
C LEU A 170 -8.88 22.11 -9.93
N HIS A 171 -9.10 20.95 -10.56
CA HIS A 171 -9.35 20.82 -12.00
C HIS A 171 -10.84 20.78 -12.39
N ASP A 172 -11.76 20.85 -11.42
CA ASP A 172 -13.22 20.77 -11.61
C ASP A 172 -13.66 19.63 -12.56
N LEU A 173 -13.00 18.46 -12.41
CA LEU A 173 -13.25 17.32 -13.30
C LEU A 173 -14.66 16.78 -13.05
N ARG A 174 -15.38 16.50 -14.15
CA ARG A 174 -16.71 15.86 -14.11
C ARG A 174 -16.64 14.33 -14.28
N HIS A 175 -15.52 13.79 -14.77
CA HIS A 175 -15.28 12.36 -14.97
C HIS A 175 -13.77 12.07 -14.93
N PRO A 176 -13.29 10.95 -14.34
CA PRO A 176 -14.02 9.91 -13.59
C PRO A 176 -14.63 10.40 -12.27
N SER A 177 -15.55 9.64 -11.66
CA SER A 177 -16.16 10.02 -10.39
C SER A 177 -15.12 9.99 -9.26
N LEU A 178 -15.24 10.90 -8.30
CA LEU A 178 -14.36 10.90 -7.12
C LEU A 178 -14.41 9.55 -6.39
N CYS A 179 -15.59 8.90 -6.32
CA CYS A 179 -15.72 7.58 -5.71
C CYS A 179 -14.85 6.53 -6.44
N SER A 180 -14.92 6.45 -7.77
CA SER A 180 -14.14 5.47 -8.53
C SER A 180 -12.63 5.75 -8.46
N THR A 181 -12.25 7.02 -8.38
CA THR A 181 -10.87 7.48 -8.16
C THR A 181 -10.31 6.95 -6.83
N LEU A 182 -11.11 7.01 -5.76
CA LEU A 182 -10.72 6.63 -4.41
C LEU A 182 -10.77 5.12 -4.18
N GLU A 183 -11.71 4.42 -4.81
CA GLU A 183 -11.80 2.96 -4.78
C GLU A 183 -10.52 2.28 -5.30
N ARG A 184 -9.86 2.86 -6.32
CA ARG A 184 -8.59 2.35 -6.85
C ARG A 184 -7.43 2.39 -5.85
N CYS A 185 -7.53 3.20 -4.80
CA CYS A 185 -6.61 3.19 -3.65
C CYS A 185 -7.04 2.24 -2.52
N GLY A 186 -8.11 1.48 -2.71
CA GLY A 186 -8.74 0.70 -1.65
C GLY A 186 -9.34 1.59 -0.55
N VAL A 187 -9.79 2.80 -0.89
CA VAL A 187 -10.52 3.70 0.01
C VAL A 187 -12.00 3.67 -0.35
N LEU A 188 -12.77 2.88 0.39
CA LEU A 188 -14.17 2.57 0.10
C LEU A 188 -15.15 3.70 0.46
N HIS A 189 -14.73 4.67 1.26
CA HIS A 189 -15.61 5.74 1.75
C HIS A 189 -14.97 7.11 1.49
N PRO A 190 -15.49 7.90 0.52
CA PRO A 190 -15.01 9.26 0.24
C PRO A 190 -15.00 10.18 1.46
N ALA A 191 -15.93 9.96 2.40
CA ALA A 191 -15.98 10.68 3.68
C ALA A 191 -14.68 10.54 4.50
N THR A 192 -13.97 9.41 4.40
CA THR A 192 -12.67 9.20 5.05
C THR A 192 -11.64 10.21 4.57
N VAL A 193 -11.61 10.44 3.24
CA VAL A 193 -10.68 11.37 2.59
C VAL A 193 -11.07 12.80 2.90
N HIS A 194 -12.37 13.12 2.79
CA HIS A 194 -12.89 14.44 3.14
C HIS A 194 -12.53 14.82 4.58
N ASN A 195 -12.79 13.92 5.55
CA ASN A 195 -12.45 14.16 6.96
C ASN A 195 -10.94 14.27 7.20
N ALA A 196 -10.12 13.50 6.48
CA ALA A 196 -8.67 13.60 6.58
C ALA A 196 -8.17 14.96 6.08
N VAL A 197 -8.67 15.42 4.93
CA VAL A 197 -8.36 16.75 4.36
C VAL A 197 -8.81 17.88 5.29
N HIS A 198 -10.03 17.82 5.84
CA HIS A 198 -10.50 18.82 6.81
C HIS A 198 -9.62 18.88 8.06
N ARG A 199 -9.23 17.74 8.62
CA ARG A 199 -8.33 17.70 9.78
C ARG A 199 -6.94 18.27 9.45
N LEU A 200 -6.44 18.05 8.23
CA LEU A 200 -5.17 18.60 7.78
C LEU A 200 -5.21 20.11 7.67
N LEU A 201 -6.24 20.62 6.99
CA LEU A 201 -6.43 22.06 6.80
C LEU A 201 -6.60 22.78 8.14
N ALA A 202 -7.43 22.23 9.04
CA ALA A 202 -7.63 22.79 10.38
C ALA A 202 -6.33 22.88 11.19
N ARG A 203 -5.46 21.87 11.13
CA ARG A 203 -4.14 21.89 11.80
C ARG A 203 -3.19 22.97 11.29
N GLN A 204 -3.41 23.43 10.06
CA GLN A 204 -2.59 24.47 9.43
C GLN A 204 -3.24 25.85 9.50
N GLY A 205 -4.38 26.00 10.18
CA GLY A 205 -5.14 27.25 10.19
C GLY A 205 -5.68 27.65 8.82
N MET A 206 -5.90 26.68 7.92
CA MET A 206 -6.32 26.92 6.54
C MET A 206 -7.70 26.34 6.24
N ASN A 207 -8.34 26.86 5.20
CA ASN A 207 -9.54 26.27 4.60
C ASN A 207 -9.26 25.78 3.16
N LEU A 208 -10.22 25.04 2.59
CA LEU A 208 -10.04 24.39 1.28
C LEU A 208 -9.86 25.42 0.16
N GLU A 209 -10.61 26.52 0.16
CA GLU A 209 -10.51 27.55 -0.87
C GLU A 209 -9.17 28.27 -0.84
N HIS A 210 -8.62 28.56 0.35
CA HIS A 210 -7.28 29.13 0.49
C HIS A 210 -6.21 28.20 -0.10
N LEU A 211 -6.27 26.90 0.21
CA LEU A 211 -5.37 25.90 -0.35
C LEU A 211 -5.46 25.89 -1.88
N LEU A 212 -6.67 25.75 -2.44
CA LEU A 212 -6.87 25.65 -3.88
C LEU A 212 -6.45 26.93 -4.61
N SER A 213 -6.70 28.11 -4.04
CA SER A 213 -6.24 29.39 -4.58
C SER A 213 -4.71 29.45 -4.70
N GLY A 214 -3.98 29.03 -3.66
CA GLY A 214 -2.51 28.95 -3.69
C GLY A 214 -1.98 28.05 -4.81
N PHE A 215 -2.64 26.92 -5.07
CA PHE A 215 -2.30 26.04 -6.19
C PHE A 215 -2.61 26.65 -7.57
N ARG A 216 -3.75 27.34 -7.72
CA ARG A 216 -4.13 28.01 -8.98
C ARG A 216 -3.18 29.14 -9.36
N MET A 217 -2.68 29.88 -8.35
CA MET A 217 -1.83 31.05 -8.57
C MET A 217 -0.35 30.71 -8.78
N SER A 218 0.08 29.49 -8.45
CA SER A 218 1.48 29.11 -8.57
C SER A 218 1.87 28.78 -10.02
N LYS A 219 2.94 29.44 -10.51
CA LYS A 219 3.59 29.08 -11.78
C LYS A 219 4.33 27.74 -11.69
N ASP A 220 4.74 27.34 -10.48
CA ASP A 220 5.35 26.04 -10.19
C ASP A 220 4.64 25.41 -8.98
N PRO A 221 3.66 24.51 -9.20
CA PRO A 221 2.88 23.92 -8.12
C PRO A 221 3.73 23.07 -7.17
N THR A 222 4.94 22.64 -7.57
CA THR A 222 5.84 21.86 -6.70
C THR A 222 6.54 22.68 -5.63
N ARG A 223 6.45 24.03 -5.69
CA ARG A 223 7.12 24.96 -4.77
C ARG A 223 6.16 25.81 -3.93
N ILE A 224 4.90 25.39 -3.82
CA ILE A 224 3.90 26.17 -3.12
C ILE A 224 4.26 26.23 -1.63
N ARG A 225 4.72 27.41 -1.21
CA ARG A 225 4.83 27.78 0.20
C ARG A 225 3.53 28.47 0.58
N ILE A 226 2.54 27.71 1.01
CA ILE A 226 1.35 28.31 1.60
C ILE A 226 1.78 28.85 2.96
N PRO A 227 1.64 30.16 3.23
CA PRO A 227 2.03 30.71 4.52
C PRO A 227 1.25 29.98 5.62
N ILE A 228 1.98 29.27 6.47
CA ILE A 228 1.42 28.63 7.65
C ILE A 228 1.22 29.76 8.66
N THR A 229 -0.04 30.11 8.93
CA THR A 229 -0.37 30.93 10.09
C THR A 229 -0.15 30.06 11.32
N VAL A 230 1.03 30.15 11.93
CA VAL A 230 1.26 29.60 13.25
C VAL A 230 0.63 30.58 14.23
N GLU A 231 -0.63 30.35 14.58
CA GLU A 231 -1.20 30.99 15.77
C GLU A 231 -0.56 30.31 16.99
N SER A 232 0.24 31.10 17.72
CA SER A 232 0.93 30.76 18.97
C SER A 232 0.00 30.70 20.16
#